data_AF-A0A8X7RZ82-F1
#
_entry.id   AF-A0A8X7RZ82-F1
#
_cell.length_a   1.000
_cell.length_b   1.000
_cell.length_c   1.000
_cell.angle_alpha   90.00
_cell.angle_beta   90.00
_cell.angle_gamma   90.00
#
_symmetry.space_group_name_H-M   'P 1'
#
loop_
_entity.id
_entity.type
_entity.pdbx_description
1 polymer ?
#
loop_
_entity_poly.entity_id
_entity_poly.type
_entity_poly.pdbx_seq_one_letter_code
_entity_poly.pdbx_strand_id
1 'polypeptide(L)'
;MGTPVNITLGSHVWVEDPEHAWTNGEVTEIKGTNATILTADEKTIVASISSLYPKDTEAPPAGVDDMTKLAYLHEPGVLHNLACRFSLNEIYTYTGNILIAVNPFQRLPHLYSVHMMEQYKGAAFGELSPHLFAVADTSYRAMINEAKSQSILVSGESGAGKTETTKMLMRYLAFMGGRSDTEGRSVEQQVLESNPVLEAFGNAKTVKNNNSSRFGKFVEIQFDKRGKISGAAIRTYLTRKEFLGQKKATIFVQKILRAQRARKLYQNMRREAASVCIQKNTRAHRARMCYTNLQASATVIQTGLRAMDARNKYRHRRKTKAARETGALKEAKDKLEKRVEELTWRLELEKHQKVIVKWK
;
A
#
# COMPACT_ATOMS: atom_id res chain seq x y z
N MET A 1 28.87 -31.18 37.59
CA MET A 1 28.95 -30.78 39.00
C MET A 1 30.36 -30.27 39.21
N GLY A 2 30.52 -28.96 39.38
CA GLY A 2 31.83 -28.34 39.62
C GLY A 2 32.37 -28.79 40.98
N THR A 3 33.69 -28.87 41.08
CA THR A 3 34.43 -29.12 42.33
C THR A 3 33.89 -28.20 43.43
N PRO A 4 33.59 -28.70 44.66
CA PRO A 4 33.20 -27.84 45.75
C PRO A 4 34.38 -26.92 46.06
N VAL A 5 34.23 -25.64 45.71
CA VAL A 5 35.25 -24.64 46.02
C VAL A 5 35.11 -24.35 47.52
N ASN A 6 36.15 -24.68 48.28
CA ASN A 6 36.18 -24.45 49.72
C ASN A 6 36.27 -22.94 49.97
N ILE A 7 35.13 -22.33 50.30
CA ILE A 7 35.06 -20.93 50.72
C ILE A 7 35.53 -20.86 52.19
N THR A 8 36.61 -20.12 52.44
CA THR A 8 37.18 -19.92 53.77
C THR A 8 37.13 -18.45 54.17
N LEU A 9 37.48 -18.15 55.43
CA LEU A 9 37.71 -16.77 55.87
C LEU A 9 38.78 -16.12 54.98
N GLY A 10 38.54 -14.88 54.56
CA GLY A 10 39.39 -14.12 53.63
C GLY A 10 39.21 -14.47 52.15
N SER A 11 38.33 -15.43 51.79
CA SER A 11 38.06 -15.72 50.38
C SER A 11 37.28 -14.56 49.73
N HIS A 12 37.69 -14.18 48.52
CA HIS A 12 36.90 -13.28 47.67
C HIS A 12 35.80 -14.07 46.95
N VAL A 13 34.57 -13.57 47.06
CA VAL A 13 33.37 -14.23 46.54
C VAL A 13 32.45 -13.26 45.84
N TRP A 14 31.58 -13.81 45.00
CA TRP A 14 30.40 -13.16 44.45
C TRP A 14 29.17 -13.55 45.28
N VAL A 15 28.33 -12.55 45.55
CA VAL A 15 27.07 -12.68 46.27
C VAL A 15 25.97 -11.99 45.47
N GLU A 16 24.75 -12.52 45.52
CA GLU A 16 23.59 -11.92 44.85
C GLU A 16 23.29 -10.53 45.41
N ASP A 17 23.02 -9.60 44.51
CA ASP A 17 22.60 -8.23 44.84
C ASP A 17 21.29 -7.90 44.13
N PRO A 18 20.26 -7.38 44.82
CA PRO A 18 18.96 -7.07 44.20
C PRO A 18 19.02 -6.02 43.08
N GLU A 19 20.01 -5.12 43.09
CA GLU A 19 20.12 -4.04 42.11
C GLU A 19 21.09 -4.39 40.97
N HIS A 20 22.23 -4.98 41.29
CA HIS A 20 23.35 -5.24 40.37
C HIS A 20 23.42 -6.70 39.90
N ALA A 21 22.48 -7.55 40.32
CA ALA A 21 22.47 -9.01 40.19
C ALA A 21 23.59 -9.71 40.99
N TRP A 22 24.84 -9.28 40.81
CA TRP A 22 26.00 -9.83 41.51
C TRP A 22 26.93 -8.71 41.98
N THR A 23 27.37 -8.80 43.24
CA THR A 23 28.42 -7.94 43.79
C THR A 23 29.54 -8.80 44.35
N ASN A 24 30.75 -8.24 44.44
CA ASN A 24 31.88 -8.93 45.04
C ASN A 24 32.12 -8.46 46.47
N GLY A 25 32.73 -9.35 47.26
CA GLY A 25 33.15 -9.04 48.61
C GLY A 25 34.11 -10.08 49.16
N GLU A 26 34.55 -9.85 50.38
CA GLU A 26 35.44 -10.73 51.14
C GLU A 26 34.69 -11.37 52.30
N VAL A 27 34.89 -12.66 52.52
CA VAL A 27 34.28 -13.39 53.63
C VAL A 27 35.00 -13.05 54.94
N THR A 28 34.31 -12.34 55.84
CA THR A 28 34.87 -11.89 57.13
C THR A 28 34.52 -12.80 58.30
N GLU A 29 33.38 -13.50 58.24
CA GLU A 29 32.95 -14.43 59.29
C GLU A 29 32.19 -15.61 58.68
N ILE A 30 32.33 -16.80 59.27
CA ILE A 30 31.53 -17.98 58.90
C ILE A 30 30.85 -18.52 60.16
N LYS A 31 29.51 -18.55 60.15
CA LYS A 31 28.66 -19.06 61.23
C LYS A 31 27.80 -20.21 60.71
N GLY A 32 28.25 -21.44 60.94
CA GLY A 32 27.54 -22.65 60.50
C GLY A 32 27.46 -22.71 58.98
N THR A 33 26.25 -22.59 58.42
CA THR A 33 25.99 -22.62 56.96
C THR A 33 25.98 -21.24 56.30
N ASN A 34 26.16 -20.18 57.09
CA ASN A 34 26.09 -18.80 56.62
C ASN A 34 27.46 -18.14 56.72
N ALA A 35 27.75 -17.27 55.76
CA ALA A 35 28.92 -16.43 55.74
C ALA A 35 28.51 -14.96 55.76
N THR A 36 29.31 -14.15 56.43
CA THR A 36 29.22 -12.70 56.44
C THR A 36 30.24 -12.17 55.44
N ILE A 37 29.78 -11.40 54.47
CA ILE A 37 30.56 -10.87 53.34
C ILE A 37 30.63 -9.35 53.49
N LEU A 38 31.84 -8.80 53.47
CA LEU A 38 32.06 -7.36 53.36
C LEU A 38 32.26 -7.00 51.89
N THR A 39 31.32 -6.22 51.34
CA THR A 39 31.37 -5.76 49.95
C THR A 39 32.30 -4.56 49.78
N ALA A 40 32.67 -4.24 48.53
CA ALA A 40 33.48 -3.06 48.22
C ALA A 40 32.83 -1.72 48.64
N ASP A 41 31.51 -1.69 48.74
CA ASP A 41 30.73 -0.51 49.17
C ASP A 41 30.59 -0.41 50.70
N GLU A 42 31.43 -1.12 51.45
CA GLU A 42 31.38 -1.23 52.92
C GLU A 42 30.05 -1.78 53.48
N LYS A 43 29.20 -2.39 52.63
CA LYS A 43 27.98 -3.07 53.06
C LYS A 43 28.29 -4.49 53.49
N THR A 44 27.71 -4.90 54.62
CA THR A 44 27.79 -6.27 55.13
C THR A 44 26.57 -7.07 54.68
N ILE A 45 26.79 -8.16 53.96
CA ILE A 45 25.74 -9.08 53.49
C ILE A 45 25.93 -10.43 54.18
N VAL A 46 24.84 -11.02 54.67
CA VAL A 46 24.84 -12.38 55.22
C VAL A 46 24.14 -13.29 54.22
N ALA A 47 24.88 -14.28 53.69
CA ALA A 47 24.37 -15.22 52.69
C ALA A 47 24.75 -16.65 53.05
N SER A 48 24.02 -17.61 52.48
CA SER A 48 24.37 -19.02 52.65
C SER A 48 25.63 -19.35 51.85
N ILE A 49 26.52 -20.18 52.39
CA ILE A 49 27.75 -20.61 51.71
C ILE A 49 27.43 -21.27 50.35
N SER A 50 26.30 -21.97 50.25
CA SER A 50 25.87 -22.63 49.01
C SER A 50 25.41 -21.67 47.91
N SER A 51 25.08 -20.42 48.25
CA SER A 51 24.71 -19.37 47.30
C SER A 51 25.89 -18.49 46.87
N LEU A 52 27.09 -18.71 47.41
CA LEU A 52 28.28 -17.94 47.09
C LEU A 52 29.06 -18.58 45.94
N TYR A 53 29.64 -17.75 45.09
CA TYR A 53 30.53 -18.18 44.02
C TYR A 53 31.94 -17.62 44.26
N PRO A 54 33.02 -18.38 44.02
CA PRO A 54 34.37 -17.87 44.19
C PRO A 54 34.68 -16.76 43.17
N LYS A 55 35.45 -15.74 43.57
CA LYS A 55 35.96 -14.71 42.67
C LYS A 55 37.41 -15.01 42.33
N ASP A 56 37.73 -14.97 41.04
CA ASP A 56 39.09 -15.01 40.54
C ASP A 56 39.76 -13.64 40.76
N THR A 57 40.81 -13.61 41.58
CA THR A 57 41.62 -12.41 41.85
C THR A 57 42.79 -12.24 40.90
N GLU A 58 43.13 -13.27 40.11
CA GLU A 58 44.24 -13.25 39.15
C GLU A 58 43.77 -12.92 37.73
N ALA A 59 42.45 -12.85 37.51
CA ALA A 59 41.87 -12.48 36.22
C ALA A 59 42.35 -11.10 35.73
N PRO A 60 42.69 -10.95 34.43
CA PRO A 60 43.10 -9.67 33.86
C PRO A 60 42.04 -8.58 34.06
N PRO A 61 42.42 -7.32 34.39
CA PRO A 61 41.45 -6.23 34.57
C PRO A 61 40.60 -5.94 33.33
N ALA A 62 41.13 -6.21 32.14
CA ALA A 62 40.43 -6.03 30.87
C ALA A 62 39.50 -7.21 30.50
N GLY A 63 39.45 -8.25 31.32
CA GLY A 63 38.80 -9.52 31.01
C GLY A 63 39.59 -10.38 30.01
N VAL A 64 39.02 -11.52 29.66
CA VAL A 64 39.58 -12.51 28.74
C VAL A 64 38.81 -12.56 27.42
N ASP A 65 39.55 -12.75 26.33
CA ASP A 65 38.98 -12.88 24.98
C ASP A 65 38.13 -14.15 24.79
N ASP A 66 38.51 -15.25 25.46
CA ASP A 66 37.76 -16.50 25.47
C ASP A 66 37.46 -16.90 26.91
N MET A 67 36.17 -16.99 27.25
CA MET A 67 35.72 -17.31 28.60
C MET A 67 36.00 -18.75 29.03
N THR A 68 36.44 -19.63 28.12
CA THR A 68 36.97 -20.95 28.50
C THR A 68 38.26 -20.86 29.32
N LYS A 69 38.95 -19.70 29.29
CA LYS A 69 40.15 -19.40 30.07
C LYS A 69 39.87 -18.93 31.50
N LEU A 70 38.61 -18.70 31.86
CA LEU A 70 38.25 -18.31 33.24
C LEU A 70 38.49 -19.48 34.20
N ALA A 71 39.05 -19.18 35.38
CA ALA A 71 39.24 -20.18 36.43
C ALA A 71 37.90 -20.78 36.88
N TYR A 72 36.85 -19.94 36.94
CA TYR A 72 35.52 -20.34 37.34
C TYR A 72 34.47 -19.92 36.30
N LEU A 73 33.88 -20.91 35.62
CA LEU A 73 32.83 -20.68 34.63
C LEU A 73 31.42 -20.76 35.27
N HIS A 74 31.10 -19.74 36.05
CA HIS A 74 29.76 -19.53 36.63
C HIS A 74 29.18 -18.18 36.20
N GLU A 75 27.90 -17.97 36.48
CA GLU A 75 27.14 -16.78 36.05
C GLU A 75 27.81 -15.44 36.41
N PRO A 76 28.25 -15.18 37.67
CA PRO A 76 28.89 -13.90 37.99
C PRO A 76 30.22 -13.67 37.25
N GLY A 77 31.00 -14.72 36.98
CA GLY A 77 32.29 -14.62 36.27
C GLY A 77 32.08 -14.26 34.80
N VAL A 78 31.09 -14.90 34.16
CA VAL A 78 30.70 -14.58 32.79
C VAL A 78 30.17 -13.14 32.69
N LEU A 79 29.26 -12.74 33.59
CA LEU A 79 28.70 -11.40 33.59
C LEU A 79 29.78 -10.33 33.80
N HIS A 80 30.67 -10.54 34.77
CA HIS A 80 31.76 -9.62 35.07
C HIS A 80 32.73 -9.49 33.88
N ASN A 81 33.12 -10.60 33.26
CA ASN A 81 34.00 -10.57 32.09
C ASN A 81 33.40 -9.76 30.92
N LEU A 82 32.11 -10.00 30.62
CA LEU A 82 31.40 -9.24 29.58
C LEU A 82 31.30 -7.75 29.94
N ALA A 83 31.06 -7.41 31.20
CA ALA A 83 30.99 -6.02 31.67
C ALA A 83 32.35 -5.29 31.55
N CYS A 84 33.45 -5.94 31.95
CA CYS A 84 34.80 -5.38 31.83
C CYS A 84 35.21 -5.15 30.38
N ARG A 85 34.93 -6.10 29.49
CA ARG A 85 35.22 -5.93 28.06
C ARG A 85 34.36 -4.85 27.43
N PHE A 86 33.08 -4.82 27.78
CA PHE A 86 32.16 -3.81 27.26
C PHE A 86 32.55 -2.39 27.66
N SER A 87 33.05 -2.18 28.88
CA SER A 87 33.52 -0.86 29.34
C SER A 87 34.74 -0.35 28.56
N LEU A 88 35.50 -1.26 27.93
CA LEU A 88 36.61 -0.95 27.02
C LEU A 88 36.19 -0.85 25.55
N ASN A 89 34.89 -0.86 25.24
CA ASN A 89 34.30 -0.95 23.90
C ASN A 89 34.62 -2.25 23.13
N GLU A 90 35.08 -3.30 23.82
CA GLU A 90 35.26 -4.64 23.26
C GLU A 90 33.94 -5.41 23.31
N ILE A 91 33.15 -5.31 22.25
CA ILE A 91 31.77 -5.84 22.20
C ILE A 91 31.69 -7.35 21.94
N TYR A 92 32.80 -7.96 21.54
CA TYR A 92 32.88 -9.35 21.13
C TYR A 92 33.72 -10.16 22.12
N THR A 93 33.23 -11.35 22.47
CA THR A 93 33.90 -12.27 23.39
C THR A 93 33.62 -13.72 22.97
N TYR A 94 34.63 -14.58 22.94
CA TYR A 94 34.44 -16.00 22.68
C TYR A 94 34.01 -16.76 23.94
N THR A 95 33.27 -17.84 23.71
CA THR A 95 33.10 -18.93 24.66
C THR A 95 33.24 -20.24 23.89
N GLY A 96 34.48 -20.70 23.75
CA GLY A 96 34.85 -21.76 22.83
C GLY A 96 34.47 -21.41 21.39
N ASN A 97 33.58 -22.20 20.79
CA ASN A 97 33.14 -22.01 19.40
C ASN A 97 32.01 -20.98 19.23
N ILE A 98 31.51 -20.40 20.32
CA ILE A 98 30.40 -19.44 20.29
C ILE A 98 30.99 -18.02 20.42
N LEU A 99 30.50 -17.10 19.60
CA LEU A 99 30.80 -15.67 19.71
C LEU A 99 29.65 -14.95 20.41
N ILE A 100 29.92 -14.36 21.56
CA ILE A 100 29.00 -13.47 22.27
C ILE A 100 29.22 -12.05 21.77
N ALA A 101 28.12 -11.36 21.46
CA ALA A 101 28.12 -9.97 21.03
C ALA A 101 27.19 -9.16 21.94
N VAL A 102 27.72 -8.08 22.53
CA VAL A 102 26.94 -7.15 23.36
C VAL A 102 26.64 -5.90 22.53
N ASN A 103 25.38 -5.49 22.44
CA ASN A 103 24.99 -4.33 21.63
C ASN A 103 25.52 -3.02 22.26
N PRO A 104 26.41 -2.27 21.58
CA PRO A 104 27.00 -1.06 22.15
C PRO A 104 26.08 0.16 22.11
N PHE A 105 24.92 0.10 21.43
CA PHE A 105 24.04 1.25 21.18
C PHE A 105 24.72 2.47 20.52
N GLN A 106 25.92 2.29 19.99
CA GLN A 106 26.69 3.28 19.26
C GLN A 106 27.32 2.66 18.02
N ARG A 107 27.74 3.50 17.07
CA ARG A 107 28.47 3.03 15.89
C ARG A 107 29.94 2.85 16.23
N LEU A 108 30.49 1.69 15.88
CA LEU A 108 31.92 1.38 15.99
C LEU A 108 32.49 1.09 14.58
N PRO A 109 32.77 2.11 13.76
CA PRO A 109 33.12 1.90 12.34
C PRO A 109 34.45 1.16 12.14
N HIS A 110 35.39 1.31 13.09
CA HIS A 110 36.71 0.71 13.03
C HIS A 110 36.66 -0.82 12.97
N LEU A 111 35.67 -1.45 13.63
CA LEU A 111 35.46 -2.91 13.64
C LEU A 111 34.98 -3.47 12.29
N TYR A 112 34.35 -2.65 11.43
CA TYR A 112 33.71 -3.11 10.19
C TYR A 112 34.31 -2.47 8.93
N SER A 113 35.56 -2.02 9.04
CA SER A 113 36.35 -1.48 7.94
C SER A 113 36.85 -2.59 7.00
N VAL A 114 37.17 -2.24 5.76
CA VAL A 114 37.77 -3.19 4.80
C VAL A 114 39.13 -3.69 5.31
N HIS A 115 39.91 -2.81 5.95
CA HIS A 115 41.17 -3.18 6.59
C HIS A 115 40.99 -4.29 7.63
N MET A 116 39.95 -4.20 8.46
CA MET A 116 39.62 -5.26 9.42
C MET A 116 39.24 -6.57 8.71
N MET A 117 38.51 -6.50 7.59
CA MET A 117 38.17 -7.70 6.83
C MET A 117 39.40 -8.40 6.25
N GLU A 118 40.39 -7.63 5.79
CA GLU A 118 41.67 -8.13 5.28
C GLU A 118 42.50 -8.80 6.38
N GLN A 119 42.52 -8.24 7.60
CA GLN A 119 43.23 -8.85 8.73
C GLN A 119 42.66 -10.22 9.12
N TYR A 120 41.34 -10.36 9.14
CA TYR A 120 40.71 -11.64 9.49
C TYR A 120 40.71 -12.67 8.35
N LYS A 121 41.01 -12.25 7.12
CA LYS A 121 41.02 -13.14 5.95
C LYS A 121 42.14 -14.16 6.08
N GLY A 122 41.76 -15.43 6.30
CA GLY A 122 42.70 -16.55 6.41
C GLY A 122 43.37 -16.72 7.77
N ALA A 123 43.10 -15.85 8.75
CA ALA A 123 43.62 -15.97 10.11
C ALA A 123 43.04 -17.23 10.81
N ALA A 124 43.82 -17.91 11.65
CA ALA A 124 43.30 -19.04 12.41
C ALA A 124 42.26 -18.57 13.44
N PHE A 125 41.27 -19.41 13.72
CA PHE A 125 40.25 -19.07 14.73
C PHE A 125 40.92 -18.93 16.11
N GLY A 126 40.71 -17.78 16.77
CA GLY A 126 41.34 -17.46 18.06
C GLY A 126 42.77 -16.91 17.98
N GLU A 127 43.36 -16.77 16.78
CA GLU A 127 44.66 -16.10 16.60
C GLU A 127 44.55 -14.59 16.82
N LEU A 128 43.49 -13.99 16.28
CA LEU A 128 43.13 -12.59 16.48
C LEU A 128 42.05 -12.47 17.57
N SER A 129 41.84 -11.23 18.03
CA SER A 129 40.80 -10.90 19.01
C SER A 129 39.41 -11.39 18.60
N PRO A 130 38.47 -11.50 19.54
CA PRO A 130 37.13 -11.97 19.23
C PRO A 130 36.42 -11.09 18.23
N HIS A 131 35.97 -11.68 17.11
CA HIS A 131 35.31 -10.91 16.08
C HIS A 131 34.38 -11.74 15.22
N LEU A 132 33.33 -11.08 14.71
CA LEU A 132 32.35 -11.69 13.79
C LEU A 132 33.00 -12.24 12.52
N PHE A 133 34.02 -11.54 12.02
CA PHE A 133 34.72 -11.93 10.79
C PHE A 133 35.51 -13.22 10.95
N ALA A 134 36.03 -13.53 12.15
CA ALA A 134 36.68 -14.82 12.40
C ALA A 134 35.70 -15.99 12.23
N VAL A 135 34.46 -15.85 12.73
CA VAL A 135 33.40 -16.86 12.57
C VAL A 135 32.99 -17.02 11.10
N ALA A 136 32.84 -15.91 10.39
CA ALA A 136 32.48 -15.92 8.97
C ALA A 136 33.59 -16.52 8.10
N ASP A 137 34.85 -16.15 8.34
CA ASP A 137 36.02 -16.66 7.61
C ASP A 137 36.25 -18.15 7.85
N THR A 138 36.16 -18.59 9.11
CA THR A 138 36.29 -20.01 9.48
C THR A 138 35.21 -20.84 8.80
N SER A 139 33.96 -20.36 8.78
CA SER A 139 32.85 -21.01 8.09
C SER A 139 33.06 -21.05 6.58
N TYR A 140 33.50 -19.94 5.98
CA TYR A 140 33.78 -19.87 4.54
C TYR A 140 34.91 -20.82 4.14
N ARG A 141 36.02 -20.85 4.88
CA ARG A 141 37.13 -21.79 4.62
C ARG A 141 36.73 -23.24 4.83
N ALA A 142 35.98 -23.56 5.89
CA ALA A 142 35.47 -24.91 6.11
C ALA A 142 34.58 -25.36 4.95
N MET A 143 33.72 -24.48 4.43
CA MET A 143 32.88 -24.76 3.26
C MET A 143 33.71 -25.12 2.02
N ILE A 144 34.76 -24.35 1.73
CA ILE A 144 35.61 -24.56 0.55
C ILE A 144 36.51 -25.79 0.72
N ASN A 145 37.13 -25.98 1.88
CA ASN A 145 38.08 -27.05 2.13
C ASN A 145 37.40 -28.41 2.27
N GLU A 146 36.24 -28.47 2.95
CA GLU A 146 35.52 -29.72 3.18
C GLU A 146 34.48 -30.03 2.10
N ALA A 147 34.22 -29.09 1.19
CA ALA A 147 33.13 -29.15 0.20
C ALA A 147 31.75 -29.45 0.84
N LYS A 148 31.50 -28.90 2.04
CA LYS A 148 30.25 -29.08 2.79
C LYS A 148 29.61 -27.74 3.12
N SER A 149 28.28 -27.67 2.98
CA SER A 149 27.51 -26.48 3.35
C SER A 149 27.64 -26.16 4.84
N GLN A 150 27.81 -24.87 5.15
CA GLN A 150 27.95 -24.36 6.51
C GLN A 150 26.75 -23.52 6.92
N SER A 151 26.51 -23.43 8.23
CA SER A 151 25.40 -22.64 8.77
C SER A 151 25.85 -21.84 9.98
N ILE A 152 25.48 -20.55 10.00
CA ILE A 152 25.75 -19.65 11.13
C ILE A 152 24.42 -19.26 11.76
N LEU A 153 24.27 -19.53 13.06
CA LEU A 153 23.06 -19.20 13.81
C LEU A 153 23.28 -17.93 14.64
N VAL A 154 22.49 -16.88 14.35
CA VAL A 154 22.50 -15.64 15.13
C VAL A 154 21.26 -15.59 16.01
N SER A 155 21.43 -15.81 17.31
CA SER A 155 20.35 -15.82 18.32
C SER A 155 20.45 -14.61 19.27
N GLY A 156 19.41 -14.39 20.07
CA GLY A 156 19.35 -13.30 21.05
C GLY A 156 17.96 -12.66 21.16
N GLU A 157 17.75 -11.87 22.21
CA GLU A 157 16.49 -11.16 22.44
C GLU A 157 16.18 -10.09 21.39
N SER A 158 14.94 -9.58 21.39
CA SER A 158 14.59 -8.40 20.59
C SER A 158 15.43 -7.20 21.03
N GLY A 159 16.09 -6.53 20.08
CA GLY A 159 17.00 -5.40 20.35
C GLY A 159 18.47 -5.78 20.55
N ALA A 160 18.81 -7.08 20.60
CA ALA A 160 20.20 -7.53 20.80
C ALA A 160 21.15 -7.28 19.62
N GLY A 161 20.67 -6.81 18.46
CA GLY A 161 21.51 -6.51 17.30
C GLY A 161 21.59 -7.60 16.22
N LYS A 162 20.82 -8.70 16.33
CA LYS A 162 20.82 -9.83 15.38
C LYS A 162 20.83 -9.41 13.90
N THR A 163 19.96 -8.48 13.52
CA THR A 163 19.83 -7.99 12.13
C THR A 163 21.10 -7.30 11.65
N GLU A 164 21.70 -6.46 12.49
CA GLU A 164 22.93 -5.74 12.16
C GLU A 164 24.13 -6.68 12.10
N THR A 165 24.24 -7.63 13.03
CA THR A 165 25.23 -8.72 12.97
C THR A 165 25.10 -9.50 11.66
N THR A 166 23.87 -9.84 11.26
CA THR A 166 23.63 -10.56 9.99
C THR A 166 24.06 -9.72 8.78
N LYS A 167 23.80 -8.40 8.78
CA LYS A 167 24.26 -7.49 7.72
C LYS A 167 25.80 -7.48 7.61
N MET A 168 26.51 -7.41 8.73
CA MET A 168 27.98 -7.41 8.74
C MET A 168 28.55 -8.75 8.29
N LEU A 169 27.92 -9.86 8.67
CA LEU A 169 28.30 -11.20 8.23
C LEU A 169 28.17 -11.36 6.71
N MET A 170 27.04 -10.91 6.13
CA MET A 170 26.83 -10.95 4.67
C MET A 170 27.85 -10.09 3.92
N ARG A 171 28.19 -8.91 4.46
CA ARG A 171 29.21 -8.03 3.88
C ARG A 171 30.59 -8.70 3.85
N TYR A 172 30.96 -9.42 4.92
CA TYR A 172 32.22 -10.17 4.96
C TYR A 172 32.24 -11.34 3.97
N LEU A 173 31.16 -12.13 3.92
CA LEU A 173 31.04 -13.25 2.97
C LEU A 173 31.08 -12.78 1.51
N ALA A 174 30.53 -11.59 1.23
CA ALA A 174 30.63 -10.96 -0.07
C ALA A 174 32.05 -10.49 -0.42
N PHE A 175 32.76 -9.91 0.54
CA PHE A 175 34.17 -9.58 0.40
C PHE A 175 35.01 -10.84 0.06
N MET A 176 34.74 -11.96 0.72
CA MET A 176 35.42 -13.24 0.43
C MET A 176 35.05 -13.84 -0.92
N GLY A 177 33.77 -13.78 -1.30
CA GLY A 177 33.26 -14.31 -2.56
C GLY A 177 33.62 -13.50 -3.81
N GLY A 178 34.23 -12.33 -3.63
CA GLY A 178 34.65 -11.46 -4.72
C GLY A 178 33.49 -10.84 -5.52
N ARG A 179 33.78 -9.74 -6.23
CA ARG A 179 32.85 -9.18 -7.23
C ARG A 179 32.86 -10.04 -8.49
N SER A 180 31.70 -10.28 -9.09
CA SER A 180 31.64 -10.62 -10.51
C SER A 180 31.99 -9.37 -11.31
N ASP A 181 32.88 -9.46 -12.30
CA ASP A 181 33.36 -8.35 -13.16
C ASP A 181 32.26 -7.74 -14.07
N THR A 182 30.99 -8.03 -13.79
CA THR A 182 29.84 -7.46 -14.48
C THR A 182 29.48 -6.13 -13.87
N GLU A 183 29.43 -5.06 -14.67
CA GLU A 183 29.05 -3.67 -14.33
C GLU A 183 27.63 -3.48 -13.73
N GLY A 184 26.95 -4.56 -13.32
CA GLY A 184 25.66 -4.55 -12.64
C GLY A 184 25.78 -4.58 -11.09
N ARG A 185 24.63 -4.47 -10.42
CA ARG A 185 24.56 -4.66 -8.96
C ARG A 185 25.07 -6.05 -8.57
N SER A 186 25.98 -6.12 -7.62
CA SER A 186 26.45 -7.41 -7.09
C SER A 186 25.30 -8.16 -6.40
N VAL A 187 25.39 -9.49 -6.39
CA VAL A 187 24.43 -10.35 -5.65
C VAL A 187 24.37 -9.95 -4.18
N GLU A 188 25.51 -9.53 -3.60
CA GLU A 188 25.58 -8.92 -2.26
C GLU A 188 24.64 -7.72 -2.13
N GLN A 189 24.77 -6.74 -3.03
CA GLN A 189 23.98 -5.52 -2.97
C GLN A 189 22.49 -5.83 -3.09
N GLN A 190 22.11 -6.78 -3.93
CA GLN A 190 20.72 -7.24 -4.05
C GLN A 190 20.21 -7.89 -2.75
N VAL A 191 21.02 -8.72 -2.08
CA VAL A 191 20.66 -9.35 -0.80
C VAL A 191 20.56 -8.29 0.31
N LEU A 192 21.47 -7.32 0.37
CA LEU A 192 21.44 -6.23 1.34
C LEU A 192 20.26 -5.27 1.09
N GLU A 193 19.98 -4.93 -0.17
CA GLU A 193 18.84 -4.09 -0.59
C GLU A 193 17.48 -4.78 -0.37
N SER A 194 17.45 -6.12 -0.28
CA SER A 194 16.23 -6.84 0.08
C SER A 194 15.80 -6.59 1.53
N ASN A 195 16.72 -6.19 2.42
CA ASN A 195 16.41 -5.96 3.83
C ASN A 195 15.37 -4.86 4.01
N PRO A 196 15.51 -3.63 3.47
CA PRO A 196 14.47 -2.60 3.55
C PRO A 196 13.06 -3.08 3.15
N VAL A 197 12.96 -3.92 2.11
CA VAL A 197 11.67 -4.48 1.68
C VAL A 197 11.12 -5.44 2.74
N LEU A 198 11.94 -6.36 3.23
CA LEU A 198 11.53 -7.30 4.29
C LEU A 198 11.24 -6.60 5.62
N GLU A 199 11.97 -5.53 5.93
CA GLU A 199 11.76 -4.69 7.10
C GLU A 199 10.41 -3.95 6.99
N ALA A 200 10.08 -3.39 5.82
CA ALA A 200 8.81 -2.69 5.60
C ALA A 200 7.56 -3.59 5.78
N PHE A 201 7.68 -4.90 5.52
CA PHE A 201 6.57 -5.86 5.65
C PHE A 201 6.61 -6.70 6.93
N GLY A 202 7.78 -6.85 7.56
CA GLY A 202 7.99 -7.84 8.63
C GLY A 202 8.54 -7.26 9.94
N ASN A 203 8.93 -5.98 9.97
CA ASN A 203 9.33 -5.34 11.21
C ASN A 203 8.16 -4.57 11.84
N ALA A 204 8.16 -4.52 13.15
CA ALA A 204 7.21 -3.73 13.92
C ALA A 204 7.92 -3.07 15.10
N LYS A 205 7.41 -1.89 15.50
CA LYS A 205 7.82 -1.24 16.74
C LYS A 205 7.36 -2.08 17.94
N THR A 206 8.28 -2.35 18.86
CA THR A 206 8.02 -2.97 20.17
C THR A 206 8.43 -2.00 21.27
N VAL A 207 8.13 -2.34 22.53
CA VAL A 207 8.54 -1.53 23.70
C VAL A 207 10.07 -1.40 23.79
N LYS A 208 10.83 -2.46 23.45
CA LYS A 208 12.29 -2.50 23.53
C LYS A 208 13.02 -2.04 22.24
N ASN A 209 12.36 -2.07 21.08
CA ASN A 209 13.02 -1.79 19.79
C ASN A 209 12.03 -1.19 18.77
N ASN A 210 12.37 -0.05 18.19
CA ASN A 210 11.56 0.65 17.19
C ASN A 210 11.47 -0.08 15.83
N ASN A 211 12.41 -0.98 15.53
CA ASN A 211 12.47 -1.75 14.28
C ASN A 211 12.72 -3.24 14.56
N SER A 212 11.88 -3.86 15.40
CA SER A 212 12.04 -5.27 15.75
C SER A 212 11.58 -6.16 14.60
N SER A 213 12.48 -7.00 14.09
CA SER A 213 12.08 -8.11 13.21
C SER A 213 11.19 -9.08 13.98
N ARG A 214 10.03 -9.39 13.42
CA ARG A 214 9.05 -10.35 13.97
C ARG A 214 9.05 -11.68 13.20
N PHE A 215 10.08 -11.93 12.41
CA PHE A 215 10.22 -13.14 11.60
C PHE A 215 11.61 -13.76 11.81
N GLY A 216 11.66 -15.09 11.75
CA GLY A 216 12.92 -15.80 11.53
C GLY A 216 13.33 -15.65 10.08
N LYS A 217 14.57 -15.22 9.83
CA LYS A 217 15.14 -15.10 8.48
C LYS A 217 16.22 -16.15 8.31
N PHE A 218 16.02 -17.05 7.34
CA PHE A 218 17.08 -17.94 6.86
C PHE A 218 17.58 -17.39 5.53
N VAL A 219 18.85 -17.01 5.49
CA VAL A 219 19.50 -16.49 4.27
C VAL A 219 20.51 -17.54 3.83
N GLU A 220 20.29 -18.06 2.63
CA GLU A 220 21.18 -18.98 1.94
C GLU A 220 22.03 -18.17 0.96
N ILE A 221 23.35 -18.22 1.08
CA ILE A 221 24.28 -17.65 0.10
C ILE A 221 24.99 -18.82 -0.56
N GLN A 222 24.95 -18.85 -1.88
CA GLN A 222 25.50 -19.93 -2.68
C GLN A 222 26.82 -19.50 -3.28
N PHE A 223 27.81 -20.39 -3.22
CA PHE A 223 29.14 -20.18 -3.75
C PHE A 223 29.45 -21.25 -4.80
N ASP A 224 30.17 -20.86 -5.85
CA ASP A 224 30.66 -21.77 -6.87
C ASP A 224 31.92 -22.53 -6.39
N LYS A 225 32.41 -23.47 -7.21
CA LYS A 225 33.62 -24.26 -6.91
C LYS A 225 34.90 -23.42 -6.79
N ARG A 226 34.88 -22.17 -7.27
CA ARG A 226 35.99 -21.21 -7.17
C ARG A 226 35.85 -20.30 -5.94
N GLY A 227 34.80 -20.49 -5.13
CA GLY A 227 34.48 -19.67 -3.97
C GLY A 227 33.81 -18.35 -4.31
N LYS A 228 33.36 -18.13 -5.56
CA LYS A 228 32.62 -16.90 -5.91
C LYS A 228 31.14 -17.03 -5.61
N ILE A 229 30.48 -15.93 -5.25
CA ILE A 229 29.03 -15.93 -5.03
C ILE A 229 28.32 -16.23 -6.35
N SER A 230 27.54 -17.31 -6.38
CA SER A 230 26.72 -17.72 -7.52
C SER A 230 25.25 -17.33 -7.39
N GLY A 231 24.75 -17.14 -6.17
CA GLY A 231 23.35 -16.82 -5.92
C GLY A 231 23.02 -16.66 -4.44
N ALA A 232 21.76 -16.28 -4.16
CA ALA A 232 21.25 -16.21 -2.79
C ALA A 232 19.74 -16.47 -2.75
N ALA A 233 19.27 -17.05 -1.65
CA ALA A 233 17.84 -17.28 -1.40
C ALA A 233 17.49 -16.89 0.04
N ILE A 234 16.29 -16.33 0.24
CA ILE A 234 15.81 -15.92 1.56
C ILE A 234 14.52 -16.68 1.86
N ARG A 235 14.49 -17.39 2.99
CA ARG A 235 13.30 -18.07 3.51
C ARG A 235 12.90 -17.41 4.84
N THR A 236 11.63 -17.04 4.95
CA THR A 236 11.08 -16.42 6.17
C THR A 236 10.19 -17.40 6.90
N TYR A 237 10.49 -17.63 8.18
CA TYR A 237 9.73 -18.47 9.10
C TYR A 237 9.03 -17.55 10.12
N LEU A 238 7.81 -17.90 10.55
CA LEU A 238 6.88 -17.14 11.41
C LEU A 238 5.89 -16.15 10.74
N THR A 239 6.26 -15.38 9.71
CA THR A 239 5.35 -14.32 9.21
C THR A 239 4.09 -14.84 8.52
N ARG A 240 4.05 -16.06 7.96
CA ARG A 240 2.92 -16.47 7.11
C ARG A 240 1.57 -16.40 7.83
N LYS A 241 1.46 -16.78 9.10
CA LYS A 241 0.14 -16.87 9.77
C LYS A 241 -0.40 -15.48 10.17
N GLU A 242 0.41 -14.67 10.85
CA GLU A 242 0.02 -13.32 11.29
C GLU A 242 -0.13 -12.35 10.12
N PHE A 243 0.78 -12.40 9.13
CA PHE A 243 0.68 -11.64 7.89
C PHE A 243 -0.57 -12.01 7.09
N LEU A 244 -0.89 -13.31 6.95
CA LEU A 244 -2.13 -13.72 6.30
C LEU A 244 -3.36 -13.24 7.09
N GLY A 245 -3.28 -13.18 8.42
CA GLY A 245 -4.32 -12.59 9.27
C GLY A 245 -4.54 -11.12 8.97
N GLN A 246 -3.49 -10.30 9.04
CA GLN A 246 -3.56 -8.87 8.74
C GLN A 246 -3.98 -8.60 7.28
N LYS A 247 -3.38 -9.31 6.30
CA LYS A 247 -3.74 -9.19 4.88
C LYS A 247 -5.22 -9.50 4.64
N LYS A 248 -5.76 -10.56 5.26
CA LYS A 248 -7.19 -10.90 5.19
C LYS A 248 -8.07 -9.77 5.75
N ALA A 249 -7.70 -9.21 6.90
CA ALA A 249 -8.43 -8.10 7.51
C ALA A 249 -8.41 -6.84 6.62
N THR A 250 -7.24 -6.47 6.07
CA THR A 250 -7.11 -5.33 5.16
C THR A 250 -7.92 -5.51 3.88
N ILE A 251 -7.85 -6.68 3.23
CA ILE A 251 -8.65 -6.99 2.03
C ILE A 251 -10.14 -6.90 2.34
N PHE A 252 -10.56 -7.37 3.51
CA PHE A 252 -11.96 -7.29 3.95
C PHE A 252 -12.44 -5.84 4.08
N VAL A 253 -11.66 -4.97 4.74
CA VAL A 253 -11.97 -3.53 4.86
C VAL A 253 -11.99 -2.86 3.48
N GLN A 254 -10.99 -3.12 2.64
CA GLN A 254 -10.94 -2.56 1.28
C GLN A 254 -12.14 -3.00 0.43
N LYS A 255 -12.59 -4.25 0.55
CA LYS A 255 -13.78 -4.78 -0.12
C LYS A 255 -15.03 -3.97 0.26
N ILE A 256 -15.23 -3.69 1.55
CA ILE A 256 -16.37 -2.91 2.04
C ILE A 256 -16.34 -1.48 1.48
N LEU A 257 -15.19 -0.81 1.58
CA LEU A 257 -15.04 0.58 1.12
C LEU A 257 -15.24 0.71 -0.40
N ARG A 258 -14.69 -0.22 -1.19
CA ARG A 258 -14.91 -0.26 -2.65
C ARG A 258 -16.39 -0.48 -2.99
N ALA A 259 -17.06 -1.38 -2.28
CA ALA A 259 -18.49 -1.61 -2.47
C ALA A 259 -19.34 -0.37 -2.12
N GLN A 260 -19.02 0.33 -1.03
CA GLN A 260 -19.71 1.57 -0.65
C GLN A 260 -19.53 2.66 -1.71
N ARG A 261 -18.30 2.85 -2.21
CA ARG A 261 -18.01 3.83 -3.27
C ARG A 261 -18.76 3.50 -4.57
N ALA A 262 -18.78 2.24 -4.97
CA ALA A 262 -19.51 1.78 -6.15
C ALA A 262 -21.03 2.01 -6.02
N ARG A 263 -21.61 1.72 -4.84
CA ARG A 263 -23.05 1.98 -4.58
C ARG A 263 -23.37 3.46 -4.66
N LYS A 264 -22.54 4.33 -4.07
CA LYS A 264 -22.72 5.78 -4.13
C LYS A 264 -22.65 6.31 -5.56
N LEU A 265 -21.68 5.83 -6.35
CA LEU A 265 -21.55 6.17 -7.76
C LEU A 265 -22.78 5.73 -8.56
N TYR A 266 -23.26 4.50 -8.36
CA TYR A 266 -24.45 3.98 -9.03
C TYR A 266 -25.72 4.77 -8.69
N GLN A 267 -25.90 5.16 -7.42
CA GLN A 267 -27.02 6.02 -7.02
C GLN A 267 -26.99 7.37 -7.73
N ASN A 268 -25.81 7.98 -7.89
CA ASN A 268 -25.67 9.23 -8.63
C ASN A 268 -26.03 9.05 -10.11
N MET A 269 -25.50 8.02 -10.77
CA MET A 269 -25.84 7.70 -12.16
C MET A 269 -27.35 7.49 -12.35
N ARG A 270 -28.02 6.77 -11.44
CA ARG A 270 -29.48 6.60 -11.48
C ARG A 270 -30.23 7.92 -11.35
N ARG A 271 -29.79 8.82 -10.45
CA ARG A 271 -30.40 10.15 -10.27
C ARG A 271 -30.23 11.02 -11.51
N GLU A 272 -29.04 11.03 -12.11
CA GLU A 272 -28.78 11.77 -13.34
C GLU A 272 -29.62 11.25 -14.50
N ALA A 273 -29.68 9.93 -14.71
CA ALA A 273 -30.51 9.32 -15.75
C ALA A 273 -32.01 9.64 -15.55
N ALA A 274 -32.51 9.59 -14.31
CA ALA A 274 -33.88 9.97 -13.99
C ALA A 274 -34.14 11.45 -14.28
N SER A 275 -33.21 12.34 -13.91
CA SER A 275 -33.29 13.78 -14.20
C SER A 275 -33.36 14.03 -15.71
N VAL A 276 -32.50 13.39 -16.51
CA VAL A 276 -32.51 13.50 -17.97
C VAL A 276 -33.83 13.01 -18.56
N CYS A 277 -34.37 11.90 -18.06
CA CYS A 277 -35.66 11.36 -18.51
C CYS A 277 -36.82 12.35 -18.23
N ILE A 278 -36.88 12.90 -17.01
CA ILE A 278 -37.88 13.89 -16.63
C ILE A 278 -37.76 15.13 -17.51
N GLN A 279 -36.54 15.70 -17.65
CA GLN A 279 -36.29 16.87 -18.47
C GLN A 279 -36.68 16.64 -19.93
N LYS A 280 -36.33 15.48 -20.50
CA LYS A 280 -36.71 15.09 -21.87
C LYS A 280 -38.23 15.08 -22.03
N ASN A 281 -38.95 14.44 -21.12
CA ASN A 281 -40.41 14.33 -21.20
C ASN A 281 -41.09 15.70 -21.07
N THR A 282 -40.62 16.55 -20.15
CA THR A 282 -41.13 17.92 -19.98
C THR A 282 -40.91 18.77 -21.23
N ARG A 283 -39.69 18.73 -21.82
CA ARG A 283 -39.39 19.44 -23.07
C ARG A 283 -40.28 18.96 -24.21
N ALA A 284 -40.45 17.65 -24.35
CA ALA A 284 -41.31 17.05 -25.38
C ALA A 284 -42.79 17.42 -25.19
N HIS A 285 -43.29 17.46 -23.96
CA HIS A 285 -44.66 17.88 -23.66
C HIS A 285 -44.88 19.35 -24.00
N ARG A 286 -43.96 20.24 -23.60
CA ARG A 286 -44.03 21.66 -23.93
C ARG A 286 -44.01 21.92 -25.44
N ALA A 287 -43.14 21.22 -26.18
CA ALA A 287 -43.09 21.31 -27.64
C ALA A 287 -44.40 20.87 -28.30
N ARG A 288 -44.98 19.74 -27.83
CA ARG A 288 -46.29 19.26 -28.31
C ARG A 288 -47.39 20.27 -28.07
N MET A 289 -47.49 20.82 -26.86
CA MET A 289 -48.49 21.83 -26.51
C MET A 289 -48.36 23.09 -27.40
N CYS A 290 -47.14 23.54 -27.66
CA CYS A 290 -46.90 24.68 -28.57
C CYS A 290 -47.37 24.36 -30.00
N TYR A 291 -47.02 23.18 -30.51
CA TYR A 291 -47.45 22.74 -31.85
C TYR A 291 -48.97 22.64 -31.96
N THR A 292 -49.65 22.02 -30.99
CA THR A 292 -51.11 21.88 -31.00
C THR A 292 -51.81 23.24 -30.95
N ASN A 293 -51.29 24.18 -30.15
CA ASN A 293 -51.84 25.53 -30.09
C ASN A 293 -51.66 26.27 -31.43
N LEU A 294 -50.46 26.20 -32.03
CA LEU A 294 -50.18 26.81 -33.32
C LEU A 294 -51.06 26.20 -34.44
N GLN A 295 -51.23 24.88 -34.44
CA GLN A 295 -52.08 24.16 -35.38
C GLN A 295 -53.55 24.58 -35.25
N ALA A 296 -54.05 24.71 -34.01
CA ALA A 296 -55.41 25.19 -33.75
C ALA A 296 -55.60 26.63 -34.29
N SER A 297 -54.68 27.54 -33.99
CA SER A 297 -54.71 28.91 -34.51
C SER A 297 -54.65 28.95 -36.04
N ALA A 298 -53.76 28.18 -36.66
CA ALA A 298 -53.64 28.10 -38.12
C ALA A 298 -54.93 27.57 -38.77
N THR A 299 -55.56 26.57 -38.17
CA THR A 299 -56.84 26.01 -38.65
C THR A 299 -57.96 27.07 -38.61
N VAL A 300 -58.03 27.87 -37.55
CA VAL A 300 -58.99 28.98 -37.44
C VAL A 300 -58.75 30.04 -38.53
N ILE A 301 -57.50 30.43 -38.76
CA ILE A 301 -57.17 31.40 -39.82
C ILE A 301 -57.51 30.83 -41.22
N GLN A 302 -57.11 29.59 -41.49
CA GLN A 302 -57.35 28.94 -42.79
C GLN A 302 -58.85 28.77 -43.08
N THR A 303 -59.64 28.36 -42.09
CA THR A 303 -61.10 28.26 -42.23
C THR A 303 -61.72 29.62 -42.49
N GLY A 304 -61.27 30.68 -41.81
CA GLY A 304 -61.67 32.06 -42.07
C GLY A 304 -61.35 32.53 -43.50
N LEU A 305 -60.13 32.30 -43.97
CA LEU A 305 -59.70 32.64 -45.33
C LEU A 305 -60.50 31.88 -46.40
N ARG A 306 -60.72 30.57 -46.21
CA ARG A 306 -61.55 29.76 -47.12
C ARG A 306 -63.00 30.26 -47.18
N ALA A 307 -63.57 30.60 -46.03
CA ALA A 307 -64.92 31.18 -45.96
C ALA A 307 -64.98 32.56 -46.64
N MET A 308 -63.91 33.36 -46.56
CA MET A 308 -63.82 34.65 -47.24
C MET A 308 -63.72 34.49 -48.75
N ASP A 309 -62.86 33.59 -49.25
CA ASP A 309 -62.73 33.27 -50.68
C ASP A 309 -64.07 32.77 -51.26
N ALA A 310 -64.74 31.84 -50.56
CA ALA A 310 -66.06 31.36 -50.96
C ALA A 310 -67.09 32.51 -51.03
N ARG A 311 -67.10 33.41 -50.04
CA ARG A 311 -67.97 34.60 -50.04
C ARG A 311 -67.64 35.57 -51.18
N ASN A 312 -66.37 35.75 -51.52
CA ASN A 312 -65.95 36.60 -52.63
C ASN A 312 -66.36 35.99 -53.98
N LYS A 313 -66.16 34.69 -54.17
CA LYS A 313 -66.64 33.94 -55.35
C LYS A 313 -68.15 34.02 -55.50
N TYR A 314 -68.91 33.86 -54.42
CA TYR A 314 -70.37 34.01 -54.42
C TYR A 314 -70.79 35.43 -54.81
N ARG A 315 -70.18 36.46 -54.19
CA ARG A 315 -70.45 37.86 -54.54
C ARG A 315 -70.16 38.16 -56.02
N HIS A 316 -69.06 37.63 -56.56
CA HIS A 316 -68.73 37.77 -57.97
C HIS A 316 -69.77 37.09 -58.88
N ARG A 317 -70.11 35.82 -58.62
CA ARG A 317 -71.14 35.08 -59.39
C ARG A 317 -72.50 35.79 -59.37
N ARG A 318 -72.89 36.34 -58.23
CA ARG A 318 -74.15 37.09 -58.09
C ARG A 318 -74.15 38.34 -58.95
N LYS A 319 -73.05 39.11 -58.95
CA LYS A 319 -72.89 40.30 -59.82
C LYS A 319 -72.93 39.92 -61.31
N THR A 320 -72.22 38.87 -61.72
CA THR A 320 -72.19 38.43 -63.12
C THR A 320 -73.53 37.86 -63.59
N LYS A 321 -74.28 37.17 -62.71
CA LYS A 321 -75.61 36.65 -63.03
C LYS A 321 -76.62 37.79 -63.22
N ALA A 322 -76.62 38.77 -62.32
CA ALA A 322 -77.44 39.97 -62.46
C ALA A 322 -77.15 40.71 -63.77
N ALA A 323 -75.86 40.86 -64.15
CA ALA A 323 -75.47 41.49 -65.42
C ALA A 323 -75.97 40.72 -66.67
N ARG A 324 -75.97 39.38 -66.62
CA ARG A 324 -76.51 38.53 -67.70
C ARG A 324 -78.03 38.62 -67.80
N GLU A 325 -78.74 38.60 -66.68
CA GLU A 325 -80.20 38.74 -66.62
C GLU A 325 -80.63 40.12 -67.15
N THR A 326 -79.92 41.20 -66.80
CA THR A 326 -80.16 42.54 -67.37
C THR A 326 -79.88 42.60 -68.87
N GLY A 327 -78.86 41.88 -69.36
CA GLY A 327 -78.57 41.79 -70.79
C GLY A 327 -79.68 41.07 -71.57
N ALA A 328 -80.14 39.93 -71.07
CA ALA A 328 -81.23 39.16 -71.67
C ALA A 328 -82.57 39.92 -71.65
N LEU A 329 -82.86 40.66 -70.59
CA LEU A 329 -84.03 41.54 -70.51
C LEU A 329 -83.97 42.66 -71.54
N LYS A 330 -82.79 43.24 -71.77
CA LYS A 330 -82.58 44.27 -72.79
C LYS A 330 -82.81 43.71 -74.19
N GLU A 331 -82.24 42.55 -74.52
CA GLU A 331 -82.49 41.88 -75.82
C GLU A 331 -83.96 41.50 -76.03
N ALA A 332 -84.64 41.01 -74.99
CA ALA A 332 -86.05 40.67 -75.07
C ALA A 332 -86.93 41.90 -75.30
N LYS A 333 -86.59 43.03 -74.65
CA LYS A 333 -87.24 44.32 -74.88
C LYS A 333 -87.07 44.78 -76.32
N ASP A 334 -85.85 44.74 -76.86
CA ASP A 334 -85.56 45.16 -78.23
C ASP A 334 -86.33 44.30 -79.26
N LYS A 335 -86.49 42.99 -79.01
CA LYS A 335 -87.31 42.10 -79.86
C LYS A 335 -88.81 42.41 -79.78
N LEU A 336 -89.31 42.76 -78.59
CA LEU A 336 -90.70 43.14 -78.41
C LEU A 336 -91.01 44.48 -79.07
N GLU A 337 -90.11 45.47 -78.95
CA GLU A 337 -90.24 46.76 -79.64
C GLU A 337 -90.37 46.56 -81.16
N LYS A 338 -89.50 45.73 -81.77
CA LYS A 338 -89.62 45.37 -83.20
C LYS A 338 -90.93 44.69 -83.57
N ARG A 339 -91.45 43.80 -82.71
CA ARG A 339 -92.74 43.13 -82.96
C ARG A 339 -93.92 44.09 -82.82
N VAL A 340 -93.85 45.02 -81.88
CA VAL A 340 -94.87 46.06 -81.74
C VAL A 340 -94.88 46.91 -83.00
N GLU A 341 -93.72 47.37 -83.48
CA GLU A 341 -93.59 48.11 -84.74
C GLU A 341 -94.22 47.37 -85.92
N GLU A 342 -93.93 46.07 -86.08
CA GLU A 342 -94.51 45.22 -87.13
C GLU A 342 -96.04 45.10 -87.01
N LEU A 343 -96.57 44.89 -85.80
CA LEU A 343 -98.00 44.75 -85.56
C LEU A 343 -98.77 46.06 -85.75
N THR A 344 -98.20 47.20 -85.36
CA THR A 344 -98.77 48.52 -85.70
C THR A 344 -98.89 48.70 -87.20
N TRP A 345 -97.86 48.31 -87.96
CA TRP A 345 -97.88 48.33 -89.42
C TRP A 345 -99.01 47.46 -90.01
N ARG A 346 -99.21 46.24 -89.48
CA ARG A 346 -100.29 45.34 -89.93
C ARG A 346 -101.69 45.87 -89.58
N LEU A 347 -101.87 46.47 -88.41
CA LEU A 347 -103.15 47.04 -87.99
C LEU A 347 -103.56 48.23 -88.86
N GLU A 348 -102.61 49.08 -89.25
CA GLU A 348 -102.86 50.16 -90.20
C GLU A 348 -103.28 49.62 -91.57
N LEU A 349 -102.65 48.53 -92.02
CA LEU A 349 -103.03 47.83 -93.26
C LEU A 349 -104.48 47.29 -93.21
N GLU A 350 -104.86 46.64 -92.12
CA GLU A 350 -106.23 46.11 -91.92
C GLU A 350 -107.29 47.21 -91.82
N LYS A 351 -106.97 48.33 -91.17
CA LYS A 351 -107.86 49.51 -91.11
C LYS A 351 -108.11 50.07 -92.52
N HIS A 352 -107.11 50.05 -93.39
CA HIS A 352 -107.29 50.42 -94.80
C HIS A 352 -108.18 49.43 -95.57
N GLN A 353 -108.08 48.12 -95.30
CA GLN A 353 -108.93 47.11 -95.95
C GLN A 353 -110.40 47.15 -95.50
N LYS A 354 -110.70 47.43 -94.23
CA LYS A 354 -112.09 47.48 -93.71
C LYS A 354 -112.91 48.69 -94.19
N VAL A 355 -112.28 49.74 -94.72
CA VAL A 355 -112.99 50.89 -95.31
C VAL A 355 -113.56 50.55 -96.71
N ILE A 356 -112.97 49.59 -97.42
CA ILE A 356 -113.33 49.27 -98.81
C ILE A 356 -114.61 48.42 -98.91
N VAL A 357 -114.98 47.65 -97.87
CA VAL A 357 -116.12 46.71 -97.93
C VAL A 357 -117.47 47.37 -97.61
N LYS A 358 -117.51 48.67 -97.23
CA LYS A 358 -118.73 49.34 -96.76
C LYS A 358 -119.61 50.02 -97.83
N TRP A 359 -119.37 49.79 -99.12
CA TRP A 359 -120.24 50.27 -100.21
C TRP A 359 -120.48 49.17 -101.26
N LYS A 360 -121.45 48.30 -101.00
CA LYS A 360 -122.30 47.67 -102.02
C LYS A 360 -123.58 47.14 -101.42
#